data_AF-A0A8C7W4A4-F1
#
_entry.id   AF-A0A8C7W4A4-F1
#
_cell.length_a   1.000
_cell.length_b   1.000
_cell.length_c   1.000
_cell.angle_alpha   90.00
_cell.angle_beta   90.00
_cell.angle_gamma   90.00
#
_symmetry.space_group_name_H-M   'P 1'
#
loop_
_entity.id
_entity.type
_entity.pdbx_description
1 polymer ?
#
loop_
_entity_poly.entity_id
_entity_poly.type
_entity_poly.pdbx_seq_one_letter_code
_entity_poly.pdbx_strand_id
1 'polypeptide(L)'
;LEDTYGVRPLFKLLTDDGFLAVCSEAKGLTDITHSMSSPPKITPFLPGHFEVFDLKPTGKVGSIQMDRFHCCTQEPNHAAYDTVERLPSGFVPETVKSNIRSLFENAVRKRLMAHRRIGCLLSGGLDSSLVAATLVKLAKEEKLKYPIQTFAIGAEDSPDILAARKVASYIGSEHHEVNFTPEEGLKAVEEVIFHLETYDITTIRASVGMYLVSKYIREKTDSVVIFSGEGSDELTQGYIYFHKAPTPKAAAEDSVRLLKELYLFDVLRADRTTSAHGLELRVPFLDHRFTAYYLSLPEEMRQPKDGVEKHLLRDSFKGLNLIPDEILWRRKEAFSDGMMSVKKSWYNSLQDQMESEVNDFQLEKSPKTFPFLPPRTKEAYFYRQVFEKLYPGQAEWLSHYWMPRWINATDPSARTLSIYKPDKDQ
;
A
#
# COMPACT_ATOMS: atom_id res chain seq x y z
N LEU A 1 -3.08 -11.46 17.64
CA LEU A 1 -4.07 -10.50 17.11
C LEU A 1 -3.38 -9.70 16.03
N GLU A 2 -4.08 -9.37 14.96
CA GLU A 2 -3.58 -8.55 13.85
C GLU A 2 -4.53 -7.36 13.66
N ASP A 3 -3.98 -6.19 13.31
CA ASP A 3 -4.79 -4.97 13.18
C ASP A 3 -5.81 -5.06 12.03
N THR A 4 -6.78 -4.14 12.02
CA THR A 4 -7.95 -4.14 11.12
C THR A 4 -7.61 -4.32 9.64
N TYR A 5 -6.51 -3.71 9.19
CA TYR A 5 -6.15 -3.64 7.77
C TYR A 5 -4.92 -4.50 7.45
N GLY A 6 -4.34 -5.18 8.44
CA GLY A 6 -3.10 -5.95 8.29
C GLY A 6 -1.91 -5.05 8.03
N VAL A 7 -1.88 -3.84 8.62
CA VAL A 7 -0.77 -2.89 8.48
C VAL A 7 0.53 -3.46 9.02
N ARG A 8 0.45 -4.23 10.10
CA ARG A 8 1.56 -5.03 10.61
C ARG A 8 1.28 -6.51 10.32
N PRO A 9 2.19 -7.19 9.63
CA PRO A 9 1.96 -8.55 9.21
C PRO A 9 2.15 -9.55 10.35
N LEU A 10 1.43 -10.66 10.23
CA LEU A 10 1.66 -11.82 11.08
C LEU A 10 1.36 -13.09 10.28
N PHE A 11 2.24 -14.07 10.39
CA PHE A 11 2.07 -15.42 9.86
C PHE A 11 2.08 -16.41 11.02
N LYS A 12 1.40 -17.53 10.83
CA LYS A 12 1.40 -18.64 11.78
C LYS A 12 1.68 -19.97 11.11
N LEU A 13 2.27 -20.85 11.89
CA LEU A 13 2.48 -22.26 11.62
C LEU A 13 1.97 -23.01 12.86
N LEU A 14 0.96 -23.85 12.69
CA LEU A 14 0.41 -24.69 13.75
C LEU A 14 0.40 -26.15 13.31
N THR A 15 0.99 -27.02 14.11
CA THR A 15 1.05 -28.47 13.83
C THR A 15 -0.04 -29.23 14.58
N ASP A 16 -0.32 -30.45 14.15
CA ASP A 16 -1.33 -31.33 14.77
C ASP A 16 -0.97 -31.70 16.23
N ASP A 17 0.31 -31.75 16.59
CA ASP A 17 0.78 -31.98 17.97
C ASP A 17 0.79 -30.71 18.84
N GLY A 18 0.31 -29.58 18.30
CA GLY A 18 0.15 -28.33 19.03
C GLY A 18 1.42 -27.48 19.15
N PHE A 19 2.38 -27.62 18.24
CA PHE A 19 3.48 -26.66 18.12
C PHE A 19 3.00 -25.43 17.33
N LEU A 20 3.04 -24.26 17.96
CA LEU A 20 2.71 -22.98 17.35
C LEU A 20 3.98 -22.14 17.19
N ALA A 21 4.24 -21.70 15.96
CA ALA A 21 5.19 -20.66 15.65
C ALA A 21 4.46 -19.49 14.99
N VAL A 22 4.83 -18.27 15.38
CA VAL A 22 4.34 -17.03 14.76
C VAL A 22 5.53 -16.16 14.40
N CYS A 23 5.45 -15.51 13.25
CA CYS A 23 6.49 -14.60 12.78
C CYS A 23 5.84 -13.46 11.99
N SER A 24 6.46 -12.28 11.96
CA SER A 24 5.99 -11.16 11.15
C SER A 24 6.04 -11.47 9.65
N GLU A 25 7.01 -12.28 9.22
CA GLU A 25 7.24 -12.61 7.82
C GLU A 25 7.31 -14.13 7.69
N ALA A 26 6.74 -14.68 6.62
CA ALA A 26 6.62 -16.12 6.42
C ALA A 26 7.98 -16.81 6.33
N LYS A 27 8.99 -16.13 5.79
CA LYS A 27 10.38 -16.61 5.67
C LYS A 27 11.05 -16.89 7.01
N GLY A 28 10.56 -16.33 8.11
CA GLY A 28 11.00 -16.70 9.46
C GLY A 28 10.48 -18.06 9.93
N LEU A 29 9.53 -18.66 9.20
CA LEU A 29 8.90 -19.94 9.53
C LEU A 29 9.30 -21.07 8.59
N THR A 30 9.83 -20.76 7.39
CA THR A 30 10.07 -21.77 6.32
C THR A 30 11.11 -22.82 6.69
N ASP A 31 12.10 -22.46 7.51
CA ASP A 31 13.21 -23.36 7.88
C ASP A 31 12.94 -24.13 9.19
N ILE A 32 11.76 -23.95 9.79
CA ILE A 32 11.41 -24.65 11.02
C ILE A 32 11.17 -26.13 10.72
N THR A 33 12.12 -26.95 11.14
CA THR A 33 11.99 -28.42 11.14
C THR A 33 11.55 -28.86 12.53
N HIS A 34 10.30 -29.33 12.61
CA HIS A 34 9.73 -29.98 13.79
C HIS A 34 9.52 -31.45 13.44
N SER A 35 9.50 -32.34 14.44
CA SER A 35 9.29 -33.78 14.24
C SER A 35 7.88 -34.07 13.72
N MET A 36 7.66 -33.82 12.43
CA MET A 36 6.35 -33.79 11.80
C MET A 36 6.22 -34.90 10.77
N SER A 37 5.03 -35.49 10.68
CA SER A 37 4.66 -36.45 9.65
C SER A 37 4.34 -35.78 8.29
N SER A 38 4.09 -34.46 8.29
CA SER A 38 3.76 -33.65 7.11
C SER A 38 4.39 -32.25 7.21
N PRO A 39 4.72 -31.59 6.08
CA PRO A 39 5.15 -30.19 6.09
C PRO A 39 4.02 -29.31 6.66
N PRO A 40 4.29 -28.43 7.62
CA PRO A 40 3.27 -27.64 8.25
C PRO A 40 2.87 -26.49 7.34
N LYS A 41 1.58 -26.16 7.34
CA LYS A 41 1.05 -25.06 6.53
C LYS A 41 1.36 -23.73 7.21
N ILE A 42 2.15 -22.89 6.53
CA ILE A 42 2.32 -21.48 6.91
C ILE A 42 1.16 -20.71 6.31
N THR A 43 0.40 -20.00 7.13
CA THR A 43 -0.69 -19.14 6.65
C THR A 43 -0.54 -17.72 7.19
N PRO A 44 -0.90 -16.70 6.39
CA PRO A 44 -1.15 -15.37 6.94
C PRO A 44 -2.15 -15.47 8.10
N PHE A 45 -1.90 -14.73 9.16
CA PHE A 45 -2.93 -14.43 10.14
C PHE A 45 -3.95 -13.48 9.47
N LEU A 46 -5.20 -13.47 9.93
CA LEU A 46 -6.24 -12.67 9.28
C LEU A 46 -6.33 -11.28 9.92
N PRO A 47 -6.29 -10.19 9.12
CA PRO A 47 -6.53 -8.83 9.62
C PRO A 47 -7.83 -8.68 10.40
N GLY A 48 -7.81 -7.90 11.46
CA GLY A 48 -8.98 -7.66 12.32
C GLY A 48 -9.42 -8.85 13.15
N HIS A 49 -8.58 -9.89 13.29
CA HIS A 49 -8.86 -11.08 14.10
C HIS A 49 -7.94 -11.22 15.31
N PHE A 50 -8.40 -11.99 16.29
CA PHE A 50 -7.57 -12.63 17.30
C PHE A 50 -7.86 -14.11 17.36
N GLU A 51 -6.91 -14.88 17.90
CA GLU A 51 -7.05 -16.30 18.12
C GLU A 51 -6.62 -16.61 19.55
N VAL A 52 -7.42 -17.40 20.25
CA VAL A 52 -7.21 -17.82 21.63
C VAL A 52 -6.75 -19.26 21.62
N PHE A 53 -5.66 -19.53 22.34
CA PHE A 53 -5.06 -20.85 22.45
C PHE A 53 -5.08 -21.33 23.89
N ASP A 54 -5.38 -22.61 24.11
CA ASP A 54 -5.23 -23.28 25.40
C ASP A 54 -3.79 -23.77 25.55
N LEU A 55 -3.09 -23.32 26.59
CA LEU A 55 -1.72 -23.73 26.89
C LEU A 55 -1.71 -25.02 27.73
N LYS A 56 -1.26 -26.12 27.12
CA LYS A 56 -1.19 -27.43 27.77
C LYS A 56 0.01 -27.51 28.71
N PRO A 57 -0.01 -28.37 29.76
CA PRO A 57 1.15 -28.59 30.64
C PRO A 57 2.43 -29.04 29.91
N THR A 58 2.29 -29.60 28.70
CA THR A 58 3.41 -30.00 27.84
C THR A 58 4.10 -28.81 27.14
N GLY A 59 3.57 -27.59 27.29
CA GLY A 59 3.99 -26.40 26.53
C GLY A 59 3.39 -26.30 25.13
N LYS A 60 2.60 -27.29 24.70
CA LYS A 60 1.86 -27.29 23.42
C LYS A 60 0.58 -26.46 23.53
N VAL A 61 0.01 -26.09 22.39
CA VAL A 61 -1.21 -25.30 22.32
C VAL A 61 -2.31 -25.99 21.51
N GLY A 62 -3.56 -25.71 21.85
CA GLY A 62 -4.72 -26.02 21.01
C GLY A 62 -5.52 -24.75 20.74
N SER A 63 -5.87 -24.49 19.48
CA SER A 63 -6.74 -23.37 19.14
C SER A 63 -8.14 -23.60 19.73
N ILE A 64 -8.64 -22.59 20.46
CA ILE A 64 -9.97 -22.61 21.08
C ILE A 64 -10.95 -21.86 20.18
N GLN A 65 -10.53 -20.69 19.71
CA GLN A 65 -11.42 -19.72 19.08
C GLN A 65 -10.62 -18.75 18.23
N MET A 66 -11.16 -18.40 17.06
CA MET A 66 -10.67 -17.31 16.22
C MET A 66 -11.85 -16.41 15.86
N ASP A 67 -11.82 -15.17 16.35
CA ASP A 67 -12.89 -14.20 16.11
C ASP A 67 -12.37 -12.95 15.43
N ARG A 68 -13.25 -12.32 14.66
CA ARG A 68 -13.05 -10.96 14.17
C ARG A 68 -13.45 -9.96 15.26
N PHE A 69 -12.51 -9.15 15.73
CA PHE A 69 -12.80 -8.09 16.71
C PHE A 69 -13.20 -6.76 16.07
N HIS A 70 -12.85 -6.52 14.81
CA HIS A 70 -13.16 -5.27 14.11
C HIS A 70 -13.23 -5.45 12.59
N CYS A 71 -14.00 -4.61 11.91
CA CYS A 71 -13.97 -4.49 10.45
C CYS A 71 -13.94 -3.01 10.03
N CYS A 72 -13.44 -2.75 8.82
CA CYS A 72 -13.23 -1.40 8.31
C CYS A 72 -14.49 -0.52 8.24
N THR A 73 -15.69 -1.09 8.25
CA THR A 73 -16.97 -0.36 8.18
C THR A 73 -17.57 -0.05 9.56
N GLN A 74 -16.90 -0.42 10.64
CA GLN A 74 -17.35 -0.17 12.01
C GLN A 74 -16.55 0.98 12.62
N GLU A 75 -17.20 1.80 13.42
CA GLU A 75 -16.47 2.73 14.29
C GLU A 75 -15.75 1.91 15.36
N PRO A 76 -14.44 2.13 15.58
CA PRO A 76 -13.71 1.30 16.53
C PRO A 76 -14.11 1.62 17.97
N ASN A 77 -14.13 0.62 18.84
CA ASN A 77 -14.43 0.81 20.27
C ASN A 77 -13.50 1.83 20.96
N HIS A 78 -12.25 1.98 20.48
CA HIS A 78 -11.33 2.98 21.04
C HIS A 78 -11.64 4.42 20.62
N ALA A 79 -12.56 4.65 19.67
CA ALA A 79 -13.02 6.00 19.34
C ALA A 79 -13.60 6.74 20.56
N ALA A 80 -14.14 6.00 21.53
CA ALA A 80 -14.63 6.54 22.79
C ALA A 80 -13.54 7.21 23.66
N TYR A 81 -12.26 6.91 23.41
CA TYR A 81 -11.11 7.42 24.18
C TYR A 81 -10.26 8.41 23.40
N ASP A 82 -10.66 8.77 22.19
CA ASP A 82 -9.91 9.69 21.34
C ASP A 82 -10.25 11.15 21.69
N THR A 83 -9.29 12.06 21.51
CA THR A 83 -9.37 13.45 21.95
C THR A 83 -10.12 14.36 20.97
N VAL A 84 -10.52 13.83 19.80
CA VAL A 84 -11.30 14.60 18.82
C VAL A 84 -12.70 14.85 19.37
N GLU A 85 -13.10 16.12 19.41
CA GLU A 85 -14.46 16.53 19.75
C GLU A 85 -15.51 15.77 18.93
N ARG A 86 -16.71 15.65 19.49
CA ARG A 86 -17.82 14.99 18.81
C ARG A 86 -18.09 15.66 17.47
N LEU A 87 -17.96 14.88 16.39
CA LEU A 87 -18.17 15.39 15.04
C LEU A 87 -19.61 15.90 14.88
N PRO A 88 -19.82 17.05 14.22
CA PRO A 88 -21.15 17.48 13.85
C PRO A 88 -21.88 16.41 13.02
N SER A 89 -23.15 16.20 13.34
CA SER A 89 -23.99 15.18 12.70
C SER A 89 -24.52 15.64 11.34
N GLY A 90 -24.78 14.67 10.45
CA GLY A 90 -25.39 14.88 9.14
C GLY A 90 -24.38 14.99 7.99
N PHE A 91 -24.89 14.89 6.77
CA PHE A 91 -24.10 14.85 5.54
C PHE A 91 -24.18 16.15 4.72
N VAL A 92 -24.24 17.29 5.42
CA VAL A 92 -24.15 18.60 4.76
C VAL A 92 -22.75 18.77 4.17
N PRO A 93 -22.59 19.19 2.91
CA PRO A 93 -21.28 19.18 2.22
C PRO A 93 -20.14 19.86 2.99
N GLU A 94 -20.36 21.06 3.54
CA GLU A 94 -19.31 21.76 4.32
C GLU A 94 -18.97 21.05 5.63
N THR A 95 -19.97 20.47 6.30
CA THR A 95 -19.76 19.65 7.49
C THR A 95 -18.92 18.41 7.16
N VAL A 96 -19.25 17.72 6.07
CA VAL A 96 -18.51 16.53 5.61
C VAL A 96 -17.05 16.87 5.34
N LYS A 97 -16.80 17.95 4.60
CA LYS A 97 -15.45 18.42 4.31
C LYS A 97 -14.69 18.78 5.58
N SER A 98 -15.33 19.45 6.53
CA SER A 98 -14.73 19.79 7.83
C SER A 98 -14.36 18.56 8.65
N ASN A 99 -15.22 17.55 8.66
CA ASN A 99 -14.99 16.30 9.38
C ASN A 99 -13.86 15.49 8.74
N ILE A 100 -13.81 15.40 7.40
CA ILE A 100 -12.69 14.77 6.66
C ILE A 100 -11.36 15.41 7.07
N ARG A 101 -11.27 16.74 7.04
CA ARG A 101 -10.05 17.45 7.46
C ARG A 101 -9.67 17.17 8.89
N SER A 102 -10.63 17.29 9.81
CA SER A 102 -10.38 17.14 11.24
C SER A 102 -9.91 15.72 11.56
N LEU A 103 -10.56 14.70 11.00
CA LEU A 103 -10.19 13.31 11.21
C LEU A 103 -8.85 12.97 10.56
N PHE A 104 -8.57 13.46 9.35
CA PHE A 104 -7.29 13.23 8.67
C PHE A 104 -6.14 13.89 9.44
N GLU A 105 -6.31 15.14 9.88
CA GLU A 105 -5.31 15.84 10.68
C GLU A 105 -5.05 15.10 12.00
N ASN A 106 -6.10 14.61 12.67
CA ASN A 106 -5.94 13.82 13.89
C ASN A 106 -5.30 12.45 13.64
N ALA A 107 -5.56 11.82 12.48
CA ALA A 107 -4.88 10.61 12.06
C ALA A 107 -3.36 10.83 11.93
N VAL A 108 -2.93 11.97 11.38
CA VAL A 108 -1.51 12.34 11.30
C VAL A 108 -0.96 12.71 12.68
N ARG A 109 -1.68 13.55 13.45
CA ARG A 109 -1.26 14.05 14.78
C ARG A 109 -0.98 12.91 15.77
N LYS A 110 -1.90 11.95 15.91
CA LYS A 110 -1.70 10.80 16.82
C LYS A 110 -0.51 9.92 16.41
N ARG A 111 -0.14 9.96 15.12
CA ARG A 111 1.03 9.28 14.57
C ARG A 111 2.31 10.10 14.68
N LEU A 112 2.33 11.24 15.38
CA LEU A 112 3.58 11.89 15.78
C LEU A 112 4.26 11.23 16.99
N MET A 113 3.61 10.22 17.60
CA MET A 113 4.14 9.47 18.74
C MET A 113 5.42 8.69 18.35
N ALA A 114 6.59 9.32 18.45
CA ALA A 114 7.88 8.72 18.14
C ALA A 114 9.02 9.38 18.93
N HIS A 115 9.99 8.56 19.34
CA HIS A 115 11.27 9.04 19.89
C HIS A 115 12.38 9.09 18.82
N ARG A 116 12.07 8.66 17.59
CA ARG A 116 12.98 8.64 16.44
C ARG A 116 12.54 9.66 15.41
N ARG A 117 13.47 10.09 14.55
CA ARG A 117 13.19 11.08 13.51
C ARG A 117 12.11 10.58 12.56
N ILE A 118 11.18 11.48 12.25
CA ILE A 118 10.04 11.25 11.36
C ILE A 118 10.36 11.82 9.98
N GLY A 119 10.14 11.02 8.95
CA GLY A 119 10.19 11.41 7.55
C GLY A 119 8.89 11.02 6.81
N CYS A 120 8.82 11.33 5.52
CA CYS A 120 7.65 11.04 4.70
C CYS A 120 8.03 10.70 3.26
N LEU A 121 7.40 9.69 2.67
CA LEU A 121 7.46 9.49 1.23
C LEU A 121 6.63 10.56 0.53
N LEU A 122 7.16 11.14 -0.54
CA LEU A 122 6.53 12.22 -1.29
C LEU A 122 6.71 11.97 -2.79
N SER A 123 5.66 11.46 -3.44
CA SER A 123 5.63 11.22 -4.89
C SER A 123 5.10 12.40 -5.70
N GLY A 124 4.61 13.46 -5.04
CA GLY A 124 3.91 14.57 -5.70
C GLY A 124 2.49 14.24 -6.18
N GLY A 125 2.01 13.02 -5.96
CA GLY A 125 0.59 12.68 -6.07
C GLY A 125 -0.24 13.29 -4.93
N LEU A 126 -1.57 13.34 -5.09
CA LEU A 126 -2.49 13.93 -4.11
C LEU A 126 -2.24 13.42 -2.67
N ASP A 127 -2.16 12.10 -2.51
CA ASP A 127 -2.23 11.46 -1.19
C ASP A 127 -0.98 11.70 -0.37
N SER A 128 0.19 11.42 -0.95
CA SER A 128 1.49 11.66 -0.31
C SER A 128 1.70 13.15 -0.06
N SER A 129 1.20 14.02 -0.93
CA SER A 129 1.25 15.48 -0.74
C SER A 129 0.39 15.95 0.44
N LEU A 130 -0.84 15.44 0.58
CA LEU A 130 -1.70 15.76 1.72
C LEU A 130 -1.08 15.26 3.03
N VAL A 131 -0.51 14.05 3.04
CA VAL A 131 0.20 13.51 4.22
C VAL A 131 1.41 14.39 4.57
N ALA A 132 2.30 14.65 3.61
CA ALA A 132 3.52 15.42 3.84
C ALA A 132 3.21 16.86 4.32
N ALA A 133 2.26 17.53 3.69
CA ALA A 133 1.87 18.89 4.07
C ALA A 133 1.26 18.95 5.47
N THR A 134 0.35 18.02 5.79
CA THR A 134 -0.25 17.92 7.12
C THR A 134 0.80 17.58 8.17
N LEU A 135 1.72 16.67 7.86
CA LEU A 135 2.82 16.30 8.74
C LEU A 135 3.75 17.49 9.02
N VAL A 136 4.14 18.25 8.00
CA VAL A 136 5.00 19.44 8.17
C VAL A 136 4.28 20.51 9.00
N LYS A 137 2.99 20.75 8.76
CA LYS A 137 2.17 21.67 9.57
C LYS A 137 2.20 21.25 11.05
N LEU A 138 1.86 19.99 11.34
CA LEU A 138 1.77 19.49 12.71
C LEU A 138 3.14 19.39 13.39
N ALA A 139 4.20 19.06 12.66
CA ALA A 139 5.56 19.07 13.19
C ALA A 139 5.98 20.46 13.71
N LYS A 140 5.53 21.53 13.05
CA LYS A 140 5.74 22.92 13.50
C LYS A 140 4.90 23.23 14.74
N GLU A 141 3.63 22.82 14.76
CA GLU A 141 2.74 22.99 15.92
C GLU A 141 3.28 22.29 17.18
N GLU A 142 3.75 21.05 17.03
CA GLU A 142 4.34 20.23 18.10
C GLU A 142 5.82 20.57 18.38
N LYS A 143 6.38 21.57 17.68
CA LYS A 143 7.76 22.08 17.88
C LYS A 143 8.82 20.99 17.81
N LEU A 144 8.72 20.08 16.83
CA LEU A 144 9.77 19.10 16.56
C LEU A 144 11.10 19.82 16.28
N LYS A 145 12.19 19.30 16.85
CA LYS A 145 13.52 19.94 16.82
C LYS A 145 14.29 19.75 15.50
N TYR A 146 13.68 19.07 14.54
CA TYR A 146 14.26 18.76 13.24
C TYR A 146 13.24 19.04 12.15
N PRO A 147 13.67 19.41 10.93
CA PRO A 147 12.78 19.48 9.79
C PRO A 147 12.34 18.06 9.38
N ILE A 148 11.12 17.97 8.85
CA ILE A 148 10.62 16.74 8.22
C ILE A 148 11.40 16.53 6.93
N GLN A 149 12.04 15.37 6.81
CA GLN A 149 12.65 14.91 5.58
C GLN A 149 11.59 14.28 4.67
N THR A 150 11.57 14.64 3.40
CA THR A 150 10.69 14.05 2.39
C THR A 150 11.49 13.34 1.33
N PHE A 151 11.00 12.20 0.85
CA PHE A 151 11.75 11.32 -0.06
C PHE A 151 10.93 11.01 -1.31
N ALA A 152 11.48 11.33 -2.47
CA ALA A 152 10.95 10.96 -3.78
C ALA A 152 11.95 10.03 -4.48
N ILE A 153 11.48 9.09 -5.30
CA ILE A 153 12.34 8.24 -6.13
C ILE A 153 11.84 8.24 -7.57
N GLY A 154 12.77 8.37 -8.51
CA GLY A 154 12.47 8.39 -9.94
C GLY A 154 13.63 8.91 -10.77
N ALA A 155 13.50 8.87 -12.09
CA ALA A 155 14.40 9.58 -13.00
C ALA A 155 14.26 11.09 -12.81
N GLU A 156 15.33 11.84 -13.07
CA GLU A 156 15.39 13.30 -12.85
C GLU A 156 14.26 14.08 -13.56
N ASP A 157 13.87 13.64 -14.75
CA ASP A 157 12.81 14.20 -15.59
C ASP A 157 11.45 13.52 -15.41
N SER A 158 11.32 12.61 -14.43
CA SER A 158 10.07 11.89 -14.20
C SER A 158 8.97 12.80 -13.64
N PRO A 159 7.70 12.56 -14.02
CA PRO A 159 6.59 13.42 -13.63
C PRO A 159 6.36 13.44 -12.11
N ASP A 160 6.72 12.37 -11.39
CA ASP A 160 6.61 12.30 -9.92
C ASP A 160 7.72 13.12 -9.24
N ILE A 161 8.96 13.07 -9.72
CA ILE A 161 10.06 13.88 -9.18
C ILE A 161 9.78 15.38 -9.35
N LEU A 162 9.29 15.80 -10.52
CA LEU A 162 8.92 17.20 -10.76
C LEU A 162 7.79 17.67 -9.83
N ALA A 163 6.78 16.84 -9.61
CA ALA A 163 5.66 17.14 -8.72
C ALA A 163 6.08 17.15 -7.25
N ALA A 164 6.88 16.16 -6.82
CA ALA A 164 7.40 16.06 -5.46
C ALA A 164 8.26 17.26 -5.10
N ARG A 165 9.17 17.68 -5.97
CA ARG A 165 10.01 18.87 -5.80
C ARG A 165 9.19 20.13 -5.57
N LYS A 166 8.10 20.27 -6.34
CA LYS A 166 7.17 21.41 -6.21
C LYS A 166 6.46 21.41 -4.86
N VAL A 167 5.92 20.27 -4.43
CA VAL A 167 5.26 20.13 -3.13
C VAL A 167 6.24 20.38 -1.99
N ALA A 168 7.43 19.79 -2.07
CA ALA A 168 8.48 19.93 -1.06
C ALA A 168 8.91 21.40 -0.88
N SER A 169 9.08 22.12 -1.99
CA SER A 169 9.38 23.55 -2.00
C SER A 169 8.24 24.37 -1.37
N TYR A 170 6.98 24.01 -1.67
CA TYR A 170 5.80 24.69 -1.15
C TYR A 170 5.64 24.52 0.37
N ILE A 171 5.83 23.31 0.89
CA ILE A 171 5.65 23.01 2.33
C ILE A 171 6.91 23.33 3.16
N GLY A 172 8.07 23.45 2.52
CA GLY A 172 9.36 23.73 3.16
C GLY A 172 9.94 22.52 3.90
N SER A 173 9.89 21.33 3.29
CA SER A 173 10.53 20.12 3.82
C SER A 173 12.00 20.00 3.41
N GLU A 174 12.81 19.26 4.17
CA GLU A 174 14.16 18.83 3.75
C GLU A 174 14.02 17.72 2.70
N HIS A 175 14.09 18.07 1.41
CA HIS A 175 13.73 17.14 0.33
C HIS A 175 14.93 16.34 -0.19
N HIS A 176 14.71 15.04 -0.40
CA HIS A 176 15.64 14.11 -1.00
C HIS A 176 15.02 13.52 -2.27
N GLU A 177 15.71 13.70 -3.39
CA GLU A 177 15.38 13.07 -4.66
C GLU A 177 16.36 11.92 -4.91
N VAL A 178 15.83 10.71 -4.92
CA VAL A 178 16.59 9.48 -5.14
C VAL A 178 16.50 9.11 -6.60
N ASN A 179 17.64 9.04 -7.27
CA ASN A 179 17.69 8.63 -8.67
C ASN A 179 17.33 7.14 -8.81
N PHE A 180 16.51 6.84 -9.81
CA PHE A 180 16.15 5.47 -10.19
C PHE A 180 16.61 5.16 -11.60
N THR A 181 17.24 4.01 -11.79
CA THR A 181 17.60 3.47 -13.11
C THR A 181 16.93 2.10 -13.34
N PRO A 182 16.48 1.78 -14.56
CA PRO A 182 15.94 0.45 -14.85
C PRO A 182 16.91 -0.68 -14.53
N GLU A 183 18.21 -0.47 -14.72
CA GLU A 183 19.25 -1.47 -14.45
C GLU A 183 19.35 -1.79 -12.95
N GLU A 184 19.28 -0.79 -12.07
CA GLU A 184 19.20 -0.99 -10.63
C GLU A 184 17.88 -1.64 -10.23
N GLY A 185 16.77 -1.23 -10.86
CA GLY A 185 15.46 -1.82 -10.64
C GLY A 185 15.43 -3.32 -10.95
N LEU A 186 15.96 -3.73 -12.10
CA LEU A 186 16.02 -5.14 -12.54
C LEU A 186 16.87 -5.99 -11.58
N LYS A 187 18.01 -5.46 -11.12
CA LYS A 187 18.88 -6.16 -10.16
C LYS A 187 18.22 -6.35 -8.80
N ALA A 188 17.29 -5.47 -8.42
CA ALA A 188 16.61 -5.53 -7.14
C ALA A 188 15.42 -6.51 -7.12
N VAL A 189 14.92 -6.97 -8.27
CA VAL A 189 13.67 -7.75 -8.35
C VAL A 189 13.70 -9.03 -7.48
N GLU A 190 14.77 -9.81 -7.52
CA GLU A 190 14.87 -11.04 -6.73
C GLU A 190 14.87 -10.76 -5.21
N GLU A 191 15.61 -9.74 -4.78
CA GLU A 191 15.66 -9.32 -3.37
C GLU A 191 14.30 -8.74 -2.92
N VAL A 192 13.63 -8.00 -3.80
CA VAL A 192 12.28 -7.48 -3.57
C VAL A 192 11.28 -8.63 -3.40
N ILE A 193 11.30 -9.65 -4.26
CA ILE A 193 10.41 -10.83 -4.14
C ILE A 193 10.69 -11.59 -2.84
N PHE A 194 11.96 -11.71 -2.43
CA PHE A 194 12.33 -12.28 -1.14
C PHE A 194 11.72 -11.49 0.02
N HIS A 195 11.77 -10.16 0.01
CA HIS A 195 11.16 -9.38 1.09
C HIS A 195 9.63 -9.39 1.06
N LEU A 196 9.03 -9.41 -0.12
CA LEU A 196 7.58 -9.34 -0.29
C LEU A 196 6.87 -10.67 -0.01
N GLU A 197 7.49 -11.81 -0.30
CA GLU A 197 6.86 -13.13 -0.17
C GLU A 197 5.59 -13.27 -1.04
N THR A 198 5.58 -12.63 -2.22
CA THR A 198 4.50 -12.74 -3.22
C THR A 198 5.05 -12.68 -4.64
N TYR A 199 4.22 -13.06 -5.61
CA TYR A 199 4.48 -13.00 -7.05
C TYR A 199 3.47 -12.13 -7.81
N ASP A 200 2.72 -11.28 -7.10
CA ASP A 200 1.79 -10.34 -7.71
C ASP A 200 2.51 -9.25 -8.53
N ILE A 201 2.03 -9.03 -9.76
CA ILE A 201 2.66 -8.14 -10.75
C ILE A 201 2.69 -6.69 -10.26
N THR A 202 1.53 -6.15 -9.87
CA THR A 202 1.39 -4.75 -9.43
C THR A 202 2.23 -4.49 -8.21
N THR A 203 2.17 -5.43 -7.26
CA THR A 203 2.89 -5.35 -5.99
C THR A 203 4.39 -5.31 -6.24
N ILE A 204 4.95 -6.23 -7.03
CA ILE A 204 6.40 -6.27 -7.31
C ILE A 204 6.85 -5.01 -8.07
N ARG A 205 6.15 -4.61 -9.15
CA ARG A 205 6.51 -3.42 -9.94
C ARG A 205 6.63 -2.17 -9.08
N ALA A 206 5.67 -1.93 -8.19
CA ALA A 206 5.66 -0.77 -7.31
C ALA A 206 6.66 -0.92 -6.15
N SER A 207 6.96 -2.14 -5.72
CA SER A 207 7.85 -2.40 -4.58
C SER A 207 9.32 -2.12 -4.89
N VAL A 208 9.75 -2.27 -6.14
CA VAL A 208 11.15 -2.03 -6.52
C VAL A 208 11.60 -0.59 -6.16
N GLY A 209 10.81 0.41 -6.54
CA GLY A 209 11.10 1.80 -6.16
C GLY A 209 11.03 2.03 -4.65
N MET A 210 10.01 1.47 -4.00
CA MET A 210 9.81 1.65 -2.56
C MET A 210 10.91 0.98 -1.72
N TYR A 211 11.44 -0.14 -2.19
CA TYR A 211 12.59 -0.84 -1.61
C TYR A 211 13.86 0.03 -1.74
N LEU A 212 14.15 0.52 -2.95
CA LEU A 212 15.34 1.33 -3.20
C LEU A 212 15.33 2.68 -2.44
N VAL A 213 14.19 3.36 -2.35
CA VAL A 213 14.08 4.59 -1.54
C VAL A 213 14.22 4.29 -0.05
N SER A 214 13.68 3.16 0.43
CA SER A 214 13.84 2.73 1.83
C SER A 214 15.31 2.42 2.16
N LYS A 215 16.03 1.77 1.23
CA LYS A 215 17.47 1.56 1.34
C LYS A 215 18.22 2.89 1.46
N TYR A 216 17.92 3.85 0.57
CA TYR A 216 18.51 5.18 0.62
C TYR A 216 18.26 5.88 1.96
N ILE A 217 17.02 5.89 2.45
CA ILE A 217 16.65 6.53 3.72
C ILE A 217 17.51 5.97 4.86
N ARG A 218 17.62 4.64 4.95
CA ARG A 218 18.41 3.96 5.97
C ARG A 218 19.90 4.27 5.88
N GLU A 219 20.45 4.33 4.67
CA GLU A 219 21.89 4.50 4.46
C GLU A 219 22.34 5.97 4.56
N LYS A 220 21.46 6.92 4.25
CA LYS A 220 21.82 8.33 4.05
C LYS A 220 21.21 9.29 5.05
N THR A 221 20.24 8.85 5.86
CA THR A 221 19.56 9.70 6.85
C THR A 221 19.39 9.00 8.19
N ASP A 222 18.87 9.72 9.18
CA ASP A 222 18.48 9.22 10.49
C ASP A 222 16.95 9.10 10.66
N SER A 223 16.17 9.36 9.60
CA SER A 223 14.73 9.12 9.56
C SER A 223 14.41 7.63 9.66
N VAL A 224 13.57 7.26 10.63
CA VAL A 224 13.19 5.86 10.88
C VAL A 224 11.69 5.66 10.77
N VAL A 225 10.90 6.63 11.23
CA VAL A 225 9.44 6.58 11.13
C VAL A 225 9.04 7.26 9.83
N ILE A 226 8.50 6.50 8.89
CA ILE A 226 8.21 6.96 7.53
C ILE A 226 6.70 6.98 7.30
N PHE A 227 6.18 8.18 7.09
CA PHE A 227 4.80 8.38 6.68
C PHE A 227 4.61 8.12 5.19
N SER A 228 3.45 7.58 4.82
CA SER A 228 3.10 7.36 3.42
C SER A 228 1.59 7.43 3.17
N GLY A 229 1.19 7.49 1.90
CA GLY A 229 -0.18 7.76 1.44
C GLY A 229 -1.05 6.53 1.18
N GLU A 230 -0.58 5.31 1.44
CA GLU A 230 -1.32 4.07 1.18
C GLU A 230 -2.67 4.02 1.90
N GLY A 231 -3.63 3.34 1.26
CA GLY A 231 -5.01 3.23 1.74
C GLY A 231 -5.94 4.33 1.22
N SER A 232 -5.40 5.43 0.68
CA SER A 232 -6.22 6.51 0.14
C SER A 232 -7.04 6.07 -1.07
N ASP A 233 -6.42 5.40 -2.06
CA ASP A 233 -7.10 4.99 -3.30
C ASP A 233 -8.23 3.99 -3.04
N GLU A 234 -7.99 3.03 -2.16
CA GLU A 234 -8.93 1.99 -1.76
C GLU A 234 -10.11 2.59 -0.99
N LEU A 235 -9.85 3.54 -0.09
CA LEU A 235 -10.88 4.22 0.70
C LEU A 235 -11.72 5.19 -0.14
N THR A 236 -11.07 5.95 -1.02
CA THR A 236 -11.65 7.12 -1.69
C THR A 236 -12.00 6.87 -3.16
N GLN A 237 -11.97 5.61 -3.60
CA GLN A 237 -12.32 5.20 -4.97
C GLN A 237 -11.41 5.87 -6.01
N GLY A 238 -10.11 5.86 -5.71
CA GLY A 238 -9.08 6.63 -6.41
C GLY A 238 -8.47 5.99 -7.64
N TYR A 239 -8.59 4.67 -7.79
CA TYR A 239 -8.11 4.01 -9.00
C TYR A 239 -8.96 4.40 -10.22
N ILE A 240 -8.30 4.56 -11.37
CA ILE A 240 -8.94 5.03 -12.61
C ILE A 240 -10.13 4.14 -13.03
N TYR A 241 -10.11 2.83 -12.72
CA TYR A 241 -11.22 1.94 -13.06
C TYR A 241 -12.51 2.25 -12.30
N PHE A 242 -12.49 3.02 -11.19
CA PHE A 242 -13.71 3.47 -10.50
C PHE A 242 -14.59 4.36 -11.38
N HIS A 243 -14.05 5.03 -12.40
CA HIS A 243 -14.86 5.72 -13.41
C HIS A 243 -15.75 4.78 -14.25
N LYS A 244 -15.50 3.47 -14.20
CA LYS A 244 -16.29 2.43 -14.87
C LYS A 244 -17.21 1.66 -13.91
N ALA A 245 -17.29 2.07 -12.63
CA ALA A 245 -18.22 1.47 -11.69
C ALA A 245 -19.66 1.60 -12.22
N PRO A 246 -20.45 0.52 -12.22
CA PRO A 246 -21.81 0.55 -12.77
C PRO A 246 -22.77 1.36 -11.89
N THR A 247 -22.53 1.40 -10.58
CA THR A 247 -23.33 2.14 -9.60
C THR A 247 -22.45 2.61 -8.42
N PRO A 248 -22.88 3.64 -7.66
CA PRO A 248 -22.21 4.04 -6.42
C PRO A 248 -22.05 2.90 -5.41
N LYS A 249 -23.07 2.04 -5.30
CA LYS A 249 -23.05 0.84 -4.46
C LYS A 249 -21.96 -0.15 -4.88
N ALA A 250 -21.85 -0.45 -6.18
CA ALA A 250 -20.81 -1.36 -6.67
C ALA A 250 -19.40 -0.81 -6.40
N ALA A 251 -19.20 0.51 -6.51
CA ALA A 251 -17.95 1.16 -6.13
C ALA A 251 -17.69 1.11 -4.61
N ALA A 252 -18.72 1.29 -3.79
CA ALA A 252 -18.61 1.19 -2.34
C ALA A 252 -18.25 -0.24 -1.90
N GLU A 253 -18.88 -1.26 -2.48
CA GLU A 253 -18.57 -2.67 -2.23
C GLU A 253 -17.13 -3.01 -2.64
N ASP A 254 -16.67 -2.47 -3.77
CA ASP A 254 -15.30 -2.70 -4.22
C ASP A 254 -14.24 -1.99 -3.36
N SER A 255 -14.52 -0.76 -2.92
CA SER A 255 -13.69 -0.05 -1.92
C SER A 255 -13.54 -0.88 -0.64
N VAL A 256 -14.64 -1.43 -0.11
CA VAL A 256 -14.60 -2.30 1.09
C VAL A 256 -13.83 -3.60 0.82
N ARG A 257 -13.95 -4.19 -0.37
CA ARG A 257 -13.14 -5.35 -0.77
C ARG A 257 -11.65 -5.02 -0.78
N LEU A 258 -11.25 -3.94 -1.45
CA LEU A 258 -9.85 -3.51 -1.52
C LEU A 258 -9.26 -3.29 -0.13
N LEU A 259 -9.99 -2.61 0.75
CA LEU A 259 -9.56 -2.40 2.14
C LEU A 259 -9.33 -3.71 2.92
N LYS A 260 -10.09 -4.77 2.62
CA LYS A 260 -9.90 -6.11 3.23
C LYS A 260 -8.71 -6.87 2.63
N GLU A 261 -8.34 -6.55 1.40
CA GLU A 261 -7.27 -7.23 0.65
C GLU A 261 -5.95 -6.45 0.69
N LEU A 262 -5.90 -5.26 1.31
CA LEU A 262 -4.70 -4.43 1.44
C LEU A 262 -3.47 -5.20 1.92
N TYR A 263 -3.66 -6.10 2.89
CA TYR A 263 -2.60 -6.93 3.49
C TYR A 263 -1.96 -7.93 2.51
N LEU A 264 -2.55 -8.15 1.33
CA LEU A 264 -1.99 -8.97 0.24
C LEU A 264 -1.24 -8.12 -0.80
N PHE A 265 -1.48 -6.80 -0.85
CA PHE A 265 -1.06 -5.92 -1.93
C PHE A 265 -0.34 -4.67 -1.40
N ASP A 266 -0.98 -3.49 -1.42
CA ASP A 266 -0.35 -2.20 -1.15
C ASP A 266 0.24 -2.09 0.27
N VAL A 267 -0.45 -2.63 1.28
CA VAL A 267 0.07 -2.64 2.65
C VAL A 267 1.18 -3.67 2.84
N LEU A 268 1.10 -4.82 2.15
CA LEU A 268 2.21 -5.78 2.12
C LEU A 268 3.46 -5.13 1.53
N ARG A 269 3.34 -4.51 0.35
CA ARG A 269 4.45 -3.76 -0.28
C ARG A 269 5.01 -2.73 0.69
N ALA A 270 4.15 -1.89 1.25
CA ALA A 270 4.58 -0.76 2.04
C ALA A 270 5.31 -1.19 3.31
N ASP A 271 4.80 -2.21 4.00
CA ASP A 271 5.42 -2.75 5.20
C ASP A 271 6.72 -3.49 4.89
N ARG A 272 6.73 -4.44 3.93
CA ARG A 272 7.91 -5.26 3.65
C ARG A 272 9.09 -4.47 3.11
N THR A 273 8.84 -3.54 2.19
CA THR A 273 9.93 -2.77 1.57
C THR A 273 10.55 -1.76 2.52
N THR A 274 9.78 -1.19 3.46
CA THR A 274 10.31 -0.31 4.51
C THR A 274 11.01 -1.11 5.62
N SER A 275 10.39 -2.21 6.07
CA SER A 275 10.93 -3.09 7.11
C SER A 275 12.21 -3.80 6.68
N ALA A 276 12.37 -4.10 5.38
CA ALA A 276 13.63 -4.63 4.81
C ALA A 276 14.86 -3.79 5.16
N HIS A 277 14.67 -2.48 5.38
CA HIS A 277 15.74 -1.54 5.73
C HIS A 277 15.61 -1.00 7.17
N GLY A 278 14.81 -1.64 8.02
CA GLY A 278 14.63 -1.27 9.42
C GLY A 278 13.92 0.07 9.62
N LEU A 279 13.02 0.43 8.71
CA LEU A 279 12.16 1.61 8.81
C LEU A 279 10.76 1.20 9.28
N GLU A 280 10.06 2.12 9.94
CA GLU A 280 8.71 1.91 10.45
C GLU A 280 7.70 2.71 9.62
N LEU A 281 6.80 2.01 8.90
CA LEU A 281 5.75 2.63 8.11
C LEU A 281 4.61 3.19 8.97
N ARG A 282 4.09 4.38 8.62
CA ARG A 282 2.83 4.94 9.14
C ARG A 282 1.91 5.43 8.02
N VAL A 283 0.68 4.93 8.01
CA VAL A 283 -0.33 5.18 6.95
C VAL A 283 -1.59 5.83 7.53
N PRO A 284 -1.66 7.19 7.60
CA PRO A 284 -2.77 7.90 8.24
C PRO A 284 -4.12 7.74 7.54
N PHE A 285 -4.15 7.44 6.23
CA PHE A 285 -5.40 7.16 5.51
C PHE A 285 -6.12 5.91 6.02
N LEU A 286 -5.41 4.98 6.66
CA LEU A 286 -5.98 3.77 7.29
C LEU A 286 -6.31 3.97 8.78
N ASP A 287 -6.39 5.22 9.24
CA ASP A 287 -6.88 5.49 10.59
C ASP A 287 -8.33 5.06 10.76
N HIS A 288 -8.58 4.23 11.78
CA HIS A 288 -9.88 3.61 12.01
C HIS A 288 -11.06 4.61 12.06
N ARG A 289 -10.89 5.81 12.62
CA ARG A 289 -11.98 6.80 12.67
C ARG A 289 -12.13 7.52 11.34
N PHE A 290 -11.02 7.83 10.68
CA PHE A 290 -11.05 8.45 9.35
C PHE A 290 -11.74 7.53 8.34
N THR A 291 -11.35 6.25 8.30
CA THR A 291 -11.94 5.26 7.40
C THR A 291 -13.40 4.98 7.72
N ALA A 292 -13.74 4.75 9.00
CA ALA A 292 -15.13 4.51 9.42
C ALA A 292 -16.04 5.69 9.05
N TYR A 293 -15.57 6.92 9.27
CA TYR A 293 -16.32 8.12 8.87
C TYR A 293 -16.48 8.19 7.36
N TYR A 294 -15.40 8.07 6.59
CA TYR A 294 -15.46 8.19 5.13
C TYR A 294 -16.37 7.11 4.53
N LEU A 295 -16.30 5.86 5.02
CA LEU A 295 -17.16 4.76 4.57
C LEU A 295 -18.62 4.92 4.99
N SER A 296 -18.91 5.69 6.05
CA SER A 296 -20.28 6.00 6.48
C SER A 296 -20.99 7.04 5.60
N LEU A 297 -20.24 7.77 4.76
CA LEU A 297 -20.80 8.77 3.85
C LEU A 297 -21.70 8.10 2.79
N PRO A 298 -22.77 8.80 2.34
CA PRO A 298 -23.57 8.35 1.20
C PRO A 298 -22.69 7.97 0.02
N GLU A 299 -22.97 6.83 -0.60
CA GLU A 299 -22.13 6.23 -1.64
C GLU A 299 -21.94 7.18 -2.82
N GLU A 300 -22.97 7.95 -3.15
CA GLU A 300 -22.98 8.96 -4.21
C GLU A 300 -21.96 10.09 -3.96
N MET A 301 -21.72 10.46 -2.70
CA MET A 301 -20.77 11.51 -2.35
C MET A 301 -19.31 11.07 -2.55
N ARG A 302 -19.05 9.76 -2.58
CA ARG A 302 -17.70 9.20 -2.71
C ARG A 302 -17.27 8.98 -4.16
N GLN A 303 -18.22 9.02 -5.10
CA GLN A 303 -17.95 8.77 -6.52
C GLN A 303 -16.99 9.80 -7.12
N PRO A 304 -16.17 9.39 -8.11
CA PRO A 304 -15.50 10.34 -8.99
C PRO A 304 -16.50 11.33 -9.60
N LYS A 305 -16.11 12.59 -9.68
CA LYS A 305 -16.97 13.68 -10.18
C LYS A 305 -16.18 14.57 -11.13
N ASP A 306 -16.85 15.08 -12.16
CA ASP A 306 -16.27 15.99 -13.16
C ASP A 306 -15.00 15.44 -13.84
N GLY A 307 -14.96 14.11 -14.02
CA GLY A 307 -13.83 13.41 -14.64
C GLY A 307 -12.58 13.32 -13.76
N VAL A 308 -12.71 13.55 -12.44
CA VAL A 308 -11.62 13.50 -11.47
C VAL A 308 -11.97 12.54 -10.33
N GLU A 309 -11.06 11.61 -10.07
CA GLU A 309 -11.08 10.69 -8.93
C GLU A 309 -10.84 11.44 -7.60
N LYS A 310 -11.32 10.87 -6.49
CA LYS A 310 -11.14 11.43 -5.14
C LYS A 310 -11.67 12.87 -5.01
N HIS A 311 -12.67 13.26 -5.80
CA HIS A 311 -13.15 14.64 -5.85
C HIS A 311 -13.55 15.16 -4.46
N LEU A 312 -14.25 14.38 -3.64
CA LEU A 312 -14.62 14.79 -2.29
C LEU A 312 -13.40 15.06 -1.39
N LEU A 313 -12.36 14.23 -1.48
CA LEU A 313 -11.12 14.44 -0.75
C LEU A 313 -10.45 15.74 -1.21
N ARG A 314 -10.32 15.95 -2.53
CA ARG A 314 -9.74 17.17 -3.11
C ARG A 314 -10.51 18.43 -2.67
N ASP A 315 -11.83 18.42 -2.81
CA ASP A 315 -12.70 19.55 -2.42
C ASP A 315 -12.63 19.82 -0.90
N SER A 316 -12.38 18.79 -0.08
CA SER A 316 -12.20 18.96 1.36
C SER A 316 -11.00 19.83 1.71
N PHE A 317 -9.96 19.88 0.87
CA PHE A 317 -8.75 20.68 1.08
C PHE A 317 -8.65 21.92 0.18
N LYS A 318 -9.63 22.15 -0.69
CA LYS A 318 -9.68 23.30 -1.61
C LYS A 318 -9.67 24.62 -0.86
N GLY A 319 -8.84 25.56 -1.32
CA GLY A 319 -8.78 26.92 -0.78
C GLY A 319 -8.08 27.05 0.58
N LEU A 320 -7.48 25.97 1.09
CA LEU A 320 -6.75 25.99 2.37
C LEU A 320 -5.26 26.26 2.23
N ASN A 321 -4.74 26.34 0.99
CA ASN A 321 -3.31 26.56 0.71
C ASN A 321 -2.40 25.56 1.44
N LEU A 322 -2.86 24.30 1.56
CA LEU A 322 -2.09 23.22 2.20
C LEU A 322 -1.04 22.64 1.22
N ILE A 323 -1.42 22.53 -0.04
CA ILE A 323 -0.59 22.11 -1.18
C ILE A 323 -0.94 22.99 -2.40
N PRO A 324 -0.08 23.06 -3.43
CA PRO A 324 -0.40 23.81 -4.65
C PRO A 324 -1.70 23.29 -5.31
N ASP A 325 -2.56 24.20 -5.79
CA ASP A 325 -3.84 23.83 -6.42
C ASP A 325 -3.65 22.89 -7.62
N GLU A 326 -2.60 23.07 -8.40
CA GLU A 326 -2.28 22.17 -9.52
C GLU A 326 -1.96 20.74 -9.07
N ILE A 327 -1.41 20.55 -7.86
CA ILE A 327 -1.19 19.21 -7.27
C ILE A 327 -2.51 18.69 -6.69
N LEU A 328 -3.29 19.56 -6.03
CA LEU A 328 -4.60 19.22 -5.48
C LEU A 328 -5.57 18.70 -6.54
N TRP A 329 -5.43 19.12 -7.79
CA TRP A 329 -6.27 18.69 -8.92
C TRP A 329 -5.53 17.84 -9.96
N ARG A 330 -4.25 17.49 -9.72
CA ARG A 330 -3.49 16.57 -10.58
C ARG A 330 -4.13 15.19 -10.61
N ARG A 331 -4.28 14.60 -11.81
CA ARG A 331 -4.77 13.24 -12.00
C ARG A 331 -3.84 12.19 -11.39
N LYS A 332 -4.42 11.05 -11.02
CA LYS A 332 -3.68 9.89 -10.48
C LYS A 332 -2.71 9.32 -11.51
N GLU A 333 -1.43 9.31 -11.15
CA GLU A 333 -0.40 8.45 -11.74
C GLU A 333 -0.13 7.28 -10.79
N ALA A 334 0.03 6.06 -11.31
CA ALA A 334 0.43 4.91 -10.51
C ALA A 334 1.94 5.00 -10.16
N PHE A 335 2.34 4.52 -8.98
CA PHE A 335 3.71 4.71 -8.49
C PHE A 335 4.76 4.14 -9.46
N SER A 336 4.60 2.89 -9.90
CA SER A 336 5.52 2.25 -10.85
C SER A 336 5.62 2.97 -12.21
N ASP A 337 4.56 3.69 -12.57
CA ASP A 337 4.42 4.39 -13.83
C ASP A 337 5.03 5.79 -13.76
N GLY A 338 4.91 6.47 -12.61
CA GLY A 338 5.38 7.84 -12.37
C GLY A 338 6.89 7.99 -12.12
N MET A 339 7.59 6.90 -11.76
CA MET A 339 9.04 6.91 -11.48
C MET A 339 9.94 7.17 -12.70
N MET A 340 9.43 6.98 -13.92
CA MET A 340 10.23 7.10 -15.13
C MET A 340 9.65 8.14 -16.08
N SER A 341 10.47 8.64 -16.99
CA SER A 341 9.99 9.57 -18.03
C SER A 341 8.93 8.91 -18.92
N VAL A 342 8.03 9.74 -19.46
CA VAL A 342 6.96 9.30 -20.36
C VAL A 342 7.50 8.54 -21.59
N LYS A 343 8.77 8.79 -21.96
CA LYS A 343 9.43 8.19 -23.14
C LYS A 343 10.11 6.84 -22.87
N LYS A 344 10.44 6.51 -21.62
CA LYS A 344 11.14 5.28 -21.23
C LYS A 344 10.51 4.70 -19.96
N SER A 345 9.42 3.94 -20.09
CA SER A 345 8.74 3.41 -18.90
C SER A 345 9.51 2.25 -18.26
N TRP A 346 9.45 2.16 -16.93
CA TRP A 346 9.93 1.01 -16.16
C TRP A 346 9.27 -0.30 -16.64
N TYR A 347 7.98 -0.24 -16.92
CA TYR A 347 7.22 -1.34 -17.50
C TYR A 347 7.82 -1.86 -18.82
N ASN A 348 8.18 -0.98 -19.76
CA ASN A 348 8.76 -1.40 -21.05
C ASN A 348 10.14 -2.04 -20.83
N SER A 349 10.99 -1.45 -19.98
CA SER A 349 12.29 -2.03 -19.65
C SER A 349 12.18 -3.42 -19.01
N LEU A 350 11.16 -3.63 -18.17
CA LEU A 350 10.82 -4.96 -17.66
C LEU A 350 10.40 -5.89 -18.81
N GLN A 351 9.44 -5.50 -19.65
CA GLN A 351 8.97 -6.36 -20.75
C GLN A 351 10.13 -6.77 -21.68
N ASP A 352 10.97 -5.81 -22.07
CA ASP A 352 12.12 -6.05 -22.97
C ASP A 352 13.09 -7.07 -22.37
N GLN A 353 13.37 -6.98 -21.07
CA GLN A 353 14.20 -7.98 -20.39
C GLN A 353 13.51 -9.35 -20.32
N MET A 354 12.22 -9.38 -19.96
CA MET A 354 11.46 -10.62 -19.78
C MET A 354 11.26 -11.40 -21.08
N GLU A 355 11.25 -10.72 -22.22
CA GLU A 355 11.23 -11.34 -23.55
C GLU A 355 12.44 -12.25 -23.78
N SER A 356 13.59 -11.94 -23.15
CA SER A 356 14.81 -12.76 -23.23
C SER A 356 14.88 -13.89 -22.19
N GLU A 357 14.19 -13.74 -21.05
CA GLU A 357 14.24 -14.69 -19.93
C GLU A 357 13.16 -15.79 -20.02
N VAL A 358 12.01 -15.48 -20.61
CA VAL A 358 10.85 -16.39 -20.71
C VAL A 358 10.39 -16.51 -22.16
N ASN A 359 10.48 -17.72 -22.73
CA ASN A 359 9.99 -17.97 -24.09
C ASN A 359 8.48 -18.35 -24.12
N ASP A 360 7.87 -18.23 -25.30
CA ASP A 360 6.43 -18.48 -25.50
C ASP A 360 6.02 -19.91 -25.13
N PHE A 361 6.90 -20.89 -25.32
CA PHE A 361 6.64 -22.28 -24.97
C PHE A 361 6.57 -22.50 -23.45
N GLN A 362 7.41 -21.80 -22.67
CA GLN A 362 7.31 -21.80 -21.21
C GLN A 362 5.99 -21.19 -20.76
N LEU A 363 5.60 -20.06 -21.34
CA LEU A 363 4.35 -19.38 -21.02
C LEU A 363 3.12 -20.22 -21.39
N GLU A 364 3.11 -20.86 -22.56
CA GLU A 364 2.03 -21.77 -22.98
C GLU A 364 1.86 -22.94 -21.99
N LYS A 365 2.97 -23.46 -21.46
CA LYS A 365 2.99 -24.53 -20.46
C LYS A 365 2.77 -24.07 -19.02
N SER A 366 2.57 -22.78 -18.80
CA SER A 366 2.35 -22.19 -17.47
C SER A 366 1.31 -22.93 -16.62
N PRO A 367 0.11 -23.30 -17.12
CA PRO A 367 -0.87 -24.06 -16.33
C PRO A 367 -0.40 -25.45 -15.88
N LYS A 368 0.56 -26.04 -16.59
CA LYS A 368 1.16 -27.33 -16.21
C LYS A 368 2.29 -27.16 -15.22
N THR A 369 3.11 -26.12 -15.37
CA THR A 369 4.24 -25.82 -14.48
C THR A 369 3.77 -25.23 -13.15
N PHE A 370 2.80 -24.32 -13.20
CA PHE A 370 2.25 -23.59 -12.07
C PHE A 370 0.72 -23.76 -12.03
N PRO A 371 0.22 -24.90 -11.50
CA PRO A 371 -1.22 -25.21 -11.55
C PRO A 371 -2.08 -24.25 -10.72
N PHE A 372 -1.51 -23.66 -9.66
CA PHE A 372 -2.17 -22.65 -8.85
C PHE A 372 -1.82 -21.24 -9.37
N LEU A 373 -2.84 -20.45 -9.72
CA LEU A 373 -2.71 -19.10 -10.30
C LEU A 373 -1.67 -19.00 -11.43
N PRO A 374 -1.84 -19.75 -12.54
CA PRO A 374 -0.86 -19.80 -13.61
C PRO A 374 -0.61 -18.39 -14.19
N PRO A 375 0.66 -17.95 -14.27
CA PRO A 375 1.01 -16.68 -14.87
C PRO A 375 0.60 -16.63 -16.35
N ARG A 376 0.08 -15.47 -16.78
CA ARG A 376 -0.46 -15.23 -18.14
C ARG A 376 0.40 -14.30 -18.99
N THR A 377 1.45 -13.72 -18.41
CA THR A 377 2.43 -12.87 -19.08
C THR A 377 3.83 -13.37 -18.75
N LYS A 378 4.82 -13.02 -19.59
CA LYS A 378 6.24 -13.38 -19.37
C LYS A 378 6.77 -12.83 -18.06
N GLU A 379 6.42 -11.58 -17.73
CA GLU A 379 6.77 -10.97 -16.44
C GLU A 379 6.18 -11.73 -15.24
N ALA A 380 4.89 -12.05 -15.28
CA ALA A 380 4.27 -12.83 -14.20
C ALA A 380 4.92 -14.21 -14.06
N TYR A 381 5.33 -14.80 -15.18
CA TYR A 381 6.03 -16.09 -15.20
C TYR A 381 7.39 -15.98 -14.53
N PHE A 382 8.18 -14.97 -14.87
CA PHE A 382 9.47 -14.71 -14.24
C PHE A 382 9.33 -14.46 -12.73
N TYR A 383 8.41 -13.59 -12.30
CA TYR A 383 8.16 -13.36 -10.87
C TYR A 383 7.77 -14.65 -10.16
N ARG A 384 6.92 -15.47 -10.78
CA ARG A 384 6.54 -16.77 -10.22
C ARG A 384 7.71 -17.73 -10.14
N GLN A 385 8.60 -17.76 -11.13
CA GLN A 385 9.82 -18.58 -11.09
C GLN A 385 10.75 -18.17 -9.94
N VAL A 386 10.97 -16.87 -9.78
CA VAL A 386 11.80 -16.34 -8.68
C VAL A 386 11.14 -16.64 -7.34
N PHE A 387 9.83 -16.45 -7.21
CA PHE A 387 9.09 -16.79 -6.01
C PHE A 387 9.20 -18.28 -5.66
N GLU A 388 9.00 -19.21 -6.61
CA GLU A 388 9.09 -20.66 -6.35
C GLU A 388 10.52 -21.12 -6.06
N LYS A 389 11.54 -20.40 -6.56
CA LYS A 389 12.95 -20.61 -6.19
C LYS A 389 13.19 -20.26 -4.72
N LEU A 390 12.59 -19.17 -4.23
CA LEU A 390 12.77 -18.67 -2.87
C LEU A 390 11.86 -19.37 -1.85
N TYR A 391 10.62 -19.68 -2.26
CA TYR A 391 9.53 -20.21 -1.42
C TYR A 391 8.82 -21.38 -2.12
N PRO A 392 9.51 -22.52 -2.29
CA PRO A 392 8.97 -23.64 -3.06
C PRO A 392 7.65 -24.14 -2.47
N GLY A 393 6.60 -24.17 -3.30
CA GLY A 393 5.28 -24.71 -2.93
C GLY A 393 4.44 -23.77 -2.06
N GLN A 394 4.84 -22.52 -1.85
CA GLN A 394 4.14 -21.56 -1.00
C GLN A 394 3.21 -20.61 -1.76
N ALA A 395 2.86 -20.96 -3.01
CA ALA A 395 2.08 -20.07 -3.88
C ALA A 395 0.71 -19.66 -3.30
N GLU A 396 0.13 -20.49 -2.42
CA GLU A 396 -1.14 -20.20 -1.74
C GLU A 396 -1.11 -19.00 -0.78
N TRP A 397 0.06 -18.42 -0.49
CA TRP A 397 0.13 -17.16 0.26
C TRP A 397 -0.54 -15.99 -0.49
N LEU A 398 -0.59 -16.06 -1.83
CA LEU A 398 -1.36 -15.14 -2.66
C LEU A 398 -2.65 -15.82 -3.13
N SER A 399 -3.81 -15.28 -2.78
CA SER A 399 -5.10 -15.84 -3.19
C SER A 399 -5.51 -15.49 -4.63
N HIS A 400 -5.07 -14.34 -5.14
CA HIS A 400 -5.37 -13.84 -6.49
C HIS A 400 -4.40 -12.72 -6.89
N TYR A 401 -4.22 -12.52 -8.20
CA TYR A 401 -3.54 -11.32 -8.71
C TYR A 401 -4.42 -10.08 -8.52
N TRP A 402 -3.79 -8.95 -8.20
CA TRP A 402 -4.49 -7.66 -8.18
C TRP A 402 -4.89 -7.29 -9.61
N MET A 403 -6.19 -7.06 -9.85
CA MET A 403 -6.70 -6.70 -11.17
C MET A 403 -7.82 -5.65 -11.05
N PRO A 404 -7.90 -4.67 -11.99
CA PRO A 404 -8.96 -3.66 -11.99
C PRO A 404 -10.32 -4.30 -12.29
N ARG A 405 -11.38 -3.79 -11.65
CA ARG A 405 -12.76 -4.22 -11.93
C ARG A 405 -13.38 -3.47 -13.11
N TRP A 406 -14.42 -4.08 -13.67
CA TRP A 406 -15.27 -3.53 -14.75
C TRP A 406 -14.54 -3.23 -16.08
N ILE A 407 -13.28 -3.61 -16.18
CA ILE A 407 -12.46 -3.48 -17.38
C ILE A 407 -11.90 -4.87 -17.70
N ASN A 408 -12.01 -5.30 -18.94
CA ASN A 408 -11.39 -6.54 -19.39
C ASN A 408 -9.88 -6.29 -19.61
N ALA A 409 -9.10 -6.37 -18.53
CA ALA A 409 -7.67 -6.14 -18.53
C ALA A 409 -6.91 -7.47 -18.41
N THR A 410 -5.82 -7.59 -19.18
CA THR A 410 -4.86 -8.70 -19.05
C THR A 410 -3.64 -8.33 -18.23
N ASP A 411 -3.41 -7.03 -18.03
CA ASP A 411 -2.35 -6.44 -17.21
C ASP A 411 -2.96 -5.44 -16.22
N PRO A 412 -2.45 -5.35 -14.98
CA PRO A 412 -3.00 -4.44 -14.00
C PRO A 412 -2.56 -2.97 -14.13
N SER A 413 -1.57 -2.65 -14.97
CA SER A 413 -1.10 -1.26 -15.13
C SER A 413 -2.21 -0.36 -15.66
N ALA A 414 -2.38 0.79 -15.01
CA ALA A 414 -3.35 1.80 -15.41
C ALA A 414 -3.11 2.30 -16.84
N ARG A 415 -1.84 2.37 -17.28
CA ARG A 415 -1.46 2.81 -18.63
C ARG A 415 -1.88 1.87 -19.74
N THR A 416 -2.20 0.62 -19.42
CA THR A 416 -2.72 -0.36 -20.39
C THR A 416 -4.24 -0.29 -20.54
N LEU A 417 -4.92 0.46 -19.67
CA LEU A 417 -6.37 0.58 -19.68
C LEU A 417 -6.83 1.58 -20.73
N SER A 418 -7.84 1.22 -21.52
CA SER A 418 -8.39 2.07 -22.59
C SER A 418 -8.96 3.42 -22.13
N ILE A 419 -9.24 3.56 -20.83
CA ILE A 419 -9.73 4.81 -20.22
C ILE A 419 -8.60 5.77 -19.87
N TYR A 420 -7.35 5.29 -19.76
CA TYR A 420 -6.22 6.14 -19.44
C TYR A 420 -5.99 7.13 -20.58
N LYS A 421 -6.09 8.43 -20.25
CA LYS A 421 -5.79 9.53 -21.17
C LYS A 421 -4.55 10.23 -20.60
N PRO A 422 -3.36 10.07 -21.21
CA PRO A 422 -2.20 10.83 -20.79
C PRO A 422 -2.55 12.32 -20.86
N ASP A 423 -2.18 13.07 -19.83
CA ASP A 423 -2.30 14.53 -19.89
C ASP A 423 -1.48 15.01 -21.08
N LYS A 424 -2.13 15.75 -22.00
CA LYS A 424 -1.43 16.24 -23.21
C LYS A 424 -0.38 17.31 -22.89
N ASP A 425 -0.40 17.82 -21.66
CA ASP A 425 0.43 18.91 -21.16
C ASP A 425 1.45 18.45 -20.08
N GLN A 426 1.63 17.14 -19.86
CA GLN A 426 2.66 16.58 -18.96
C GLN A 426 3.96 16.20 -19.66
#